data_AF-M1MWS7-F1
#
_entry.id   AF-M1MWS7-F1
#
_cell.length_a   1.000
_cell.length_b   1.000
_cell.length_c   1.000
_cell.angle_alpha   90.00
_cell.angle_beta   90.00
_cell.angle_gamma   90.00
#
_symmetry.space_group_name_H-M   'P 1'
#
loop_
_entity.id
_entity.type
_entity.pdbx_description
1 polymer ?
#
loop_
_entity_poly.entity_id
_entity_poly.type
_entity_poly.pdbx_seq_one_letter_code
_entity_poly.pdbx_strand_id
1 'polypeptide(L)'
;MKVEFCYADGGQVKVVQDSEEIKDILNIVTKEGSKVHIFNQQQENLYGYVSEVLYQIDQDTGEAFLSIYIAEEFKYTTQGRILNKLSAIEKKIEELC
;
A
#
# COMPACT_ATOMS: atom_id res chain seq x y z
N MET A 1 16.32 -5.39 -7.55
CA MET A 1 15.51 -5.78 -6.37
C MET A 1 14.13 -6.11 -6.90
N LYS A 2 13.41 -7.07 -6.32
CA LYS A 2 12.04 -7.36 -6.75
C LYS A 2 11.05 -6.50 -5.96
N VAL A 3 10.02 -6.00 -6.65
CA VAL A 3 8.93 -5.23 -6.03
C VAL A 3 7.67 -6.06 -6.12
N GLU A 4 7.07 -6.32 -4.98
CA GLU A 4 5.89 -7.17 -4.85
C GLU A 4 4.69 -6.30 -4.50
N PHE A 5 3.58 -6.50 -5.21
CA PHE A 5 2.31 -5.85 -4.90
C PHE A 5 1.35 -6.87 -4.30
N CYS A 6 0.93 -6.60 -3.07
CA CYS A 6 0.20 -7.54 -2.22
C CYS A 6 -1.14 -6.95 -1.78
N TYR A 7 -2.14 -7.80 -1.52
CA TYR A 7 -3.31 -7.37 -0.75
C TYR A 7 -2.96 -7.22 0.73
N ALA A 8 -3.52 -6.20 1.38
CA ALA A 8 -3.31 -5.93 2.80
C ALA A 8 -3.99 -6.93 3.75
N ASP A 9 -4.87 -7.80 3.25
CA ASP A 9 -5.69 -8.74 4.03
C ASP A 9 -4.97 -10.06 4.38
N GLY A 10 -3.81 -10.33 3.80
CA GLY A 10 -3.08 -11.57 4.05
C GLY A 10 -1.79 -11.76 3.27
N GLY A 11 -1.30 -10.73 2.57
CA GLY A 11 0.00 -10.76 1.91
C GLY A 11 0.07 -11.64 0.66
N GLN A 12 -1.06 -11.98 0.04
CA GLN A 12 -1.02 -12.67 -1.25
C GLN A 12 -0.38 -11.75 -2.30
N VAL A 13 0.82 -12.12 -2.75
CA VAL A 13 1.52 -11.45 -3.85
C VAL A 13 0.71 -11.66 -5.13
N LYS A 14 0.30 -10.55 -5.76
CA LYS A 14 -0.45 -10.57 -7.02
C LYS A 14 0.46 -10.32 -8.21
N VAL A 15 1.39 -9.39 -8.04
CA VAL A 15 2.29 -8.96 -9.11
C VAL A 15 3.70 -8.79 -8.54
N VAL A 16 4.67 -9.24 -9.32
CA VAL A 16 6.10 -8.99 -9.09
C VAL A 16 6.64 -8.23 -10.29
N GLN A 17 7.41 -7.18 -10.05
CA GLN A 17 8.11 -6.38 -11.05
C GLN A 17 9.56 -6.21 -10.65
N ASP A 18 10.45 -6.04 -11.63
CA ASP A 18 11.82 -5.62 -11.31
C ASP A 18 11.83 -4.12 -10.95
N SER A 19 12.58 -3.75 -9.91
CA SER A 19 12.73 -2.36 -9.50
C SER A 19 13.22 -1.44 -10.62
N GLU A 20 14.05 -1.96 -11.54
CA GLU A 20 14.57 -1.19 -12.67
C GLU A 20 13.48 -0.81 -13.70
N GLU A 21 12.46 -1.65 -13.86
CA GLU A 21 11.36 -1.42 -14.79
C GLU A 21 10.41 -0.32 -14.32
N ILE A 22 10.29 -0.14 -13.00
CA ILE A 22 9.38 0.83 -12.37
C ILE A 22 10.09 1.95 -11.61
N LYS A 23 11.41 2.11 -11.81
CA LYS A 23 12.25 3.03 -11.02
C LYS A 23 11.74 4.46 -10.97
N ASP A 24 11.17 4.95 -12.06
CA ASP A 24 10.73 6.34 -12.19
C ASP A 24 9.47 6.62 -11.35
N ILE A 25 8.70 5.57 -11.01
CA ILE A 25 7.46 5.67 -10.23
C ILE A 25 7.61 5.12 -8.80
N LEU A 26 8.74 4.47 -8.47
CA LEU A 26 8.96 3.84 -7.16
C LEU A 26 8.61 4.76 -6.00
N ASN A 27 9.16 5.99 -6.01
CA ASN A 27 8.92 6.98 -4.94
C ASN A 27 7.43 7.34 -4.75
N ILE A 28 6.62 7.20 -5.80
CA ILE A 28 5.18 7.47 -5.77
C ILE A 28 4.44 6.26 -5.20
N VAL A 29 4.76 5.07 -5.69
CA VAL A 29 4.09 3.81 -5.32
C VAL A 29 4.51 3.28 -3.95
N THR A 30 5.59 3.79 -3.36
CA THR A 30 5.99 3.47 -1.98
C THR A 30 5.44 4.45 -0.94
N LYS A 31 4.70 5.48 -1.35
CA LYS A 31 4.13 6.45 -0.42
C LYS A 31 2.81 5.93 0.14
N GLU A 32 2.71 5.80 1.45
CA GLU A 32 1.45 5.43 2.12
C GLU A 32 0.34 6.42 1.75
N GLY A 33 -0.85 5.88 1.47
CA GLY A 33 -2.02 6.62 1.01
C GLY A 33 -2.06 6.86 -0.50
N SER A 34 -0.98 6.61 -1.24
CA SER A 34 -0.99 6.67 -2.71
C SER A 34 -2.01 5.69 -3.27
N LYS A 35 -2.81 6.16 -4.22
CA LYS A 35 -3.79 5.32 -4.91
C LYS A 35 -3.12 4.57 -6.05
N VAL A 36 -3.31 3.26 -6.09
CA VAL A 36 -2.66 2.37 -7.06
C VAL A 36 -3.74 1.53 -7.75
N HIS A 37 -3.56 1.35 -9.06
CA HIS A 37 -4.35 0.43 -9.87
C HIS A 37 -3.41 -0.35 -10.77
N ILE A 38 -3.31 -1.65 -10.52
CA ILE A 38 -2.55 -2.59 -11.32
C ILE A 38 -3.56 -3.47 -12.04
N PHE A 39 -3.55 -3.40 -13.36
CA PHE A 39 -4.47 -4.16 -14.20
C PHE A 39 -3.68 -5.01 -15.19
N ASN A 40 -4.18 -6.21 -15.43
CA ASN A 40 -3.72 -7.09 -16.49
C ASN A 40 -4.96 -7.56 -17.25
N GLN A 41 -4.94 -7.49 -18.58
CA GLN A 41 -6.10 -7.84 -19.42
C GLN A 41 -6.60 -9.29 -19.24
N GLN A 42 -5.81 -10.16 -18.59
CA GLN A 42 -6.09 -11.58 -18.43
C GLN A 42 -6.18 -12.04 -16.95
N GLN A 43 -6.03 -11.15 -15.97
CA GLN A 43 -5.97 -11.52 -14.54
C GLN A 43 -6.78 -10.57 -13.65
N GLU A 44 -6.90 -10.92 -12.36
CA GLU A 44 -7.51 -10.06 -11.34
C GLU A 44 -6.78 -8.72 -11.23
N ASN A 45 -7.55 -7.63 -11.13
CA ASN A 45 -7.02 -6.28 -10.93
C ASN A 45 -6.74 -6.04 -9.45
N LEU A 46 -5.59 -5.45 -9.13
CA LEU A 46 -5.29 -4.95 -7.79
C LEU A 46 -5.55 -3.45 -7.76
N TYR A 47 -6.49 -3.03 -6.93
CA TYR A 47 -6.89 -1.62 -6.82
C TYR A 47 -7.05 -1.21 -5.37
N GLY A 48 -6.52 -0.05 -5.01
CA GLY A 48 -6.68 0.49 -3.66
C GLY A 48 -5.65 1.55 -3.33
N TYR A 49 -5.29 1.61 -2.06
CA TYR A 49 -4.36 2.57 -1.48
C TYR A 49 -3.18 1.82 -0.86
N VAL A 50 -1.97 2.33 -1.07
CA VAL A 50 -0.78 1.85 -0.36
C VAL A 50 -1.01 2.01 1.13
N SER A 51 -1.04 0.90 1.84
CA SER A 51 -1.31 0.83 3.28
C SER A 51 -0.03 0.64 4.08
N GLU A 52 0.93 -0.07 3.52
CA GLU A 52 2.20 -0.37 4.14
C GLU A 52 3.24 -0.69 3.06
N VAL A 53 4.50 -0.44 3.38
CA VAL A 53 5.65 -0.83 2.55
C VAL A 53 6.67 -1.52 3.43
N LEU A 54 7.11 -2.69 3.00
CA LEU A 54 8.02 -3.54 3.75
C LEU A 54 9.24 -3.89 2.90
N TYR A 55 10.41 -3.46 3.34
CA TYR A 55 11.68 -3.89 2.76
C TYR A 55 12.15 -5.17 3.45
N GLN A 56 12.52 -6.18 2.65
CA GLN A 56 12.91 -7.49 3.14
C GLN A 56 14.18 -7.97 2.45
N ILE A 57 14.97 -8.75 3.17
CA ILE A 57 16.13 -9.46 2.64
C ILE A 57 15.99 -10.91 3.05
N ASP A 58 16.04 -11.81 2.08
CA ASP A 58 16.22 -13.23 2.32
C ASP A 58 17.69 -13.45 2.73
N GLN A 59 17.90 -13.94 3.96
CA GLN A 59 19.25 -14.13 4.50
C GLN A 59 19.99 -15.31 3.86
N ASP A 60 19.26 -16.30 3.34
CA ASP A 60 19.86 -17.50 2.76
C ASP A 60 20.32 -17.22 1.32
N THR A 61 19.55 -16.45 0.57
CA THR A 61 19.84 -16.14 -0.84
C THR A 61 20.50 -14.77 -1.05
N GLY A 62 20.36 -13.86 -0.09
CA GLY A 62 20.75 -12.46 -0.22
C GLY A 62 19.83 -11.64 -1.14
N GLU A 63 18.72 -12.22 -1.62
CA GLU A 63 17.77 -11.50 -2.45
C GLU A 63 17.01 -10.44 -1.63
N ALA A 64 16.89 -9.24 -2.19
CA ALA A 64 16.12 -8.15 -1.59
C ALA A 64 14.77 -7.99 -2.29
N PHE A 65 13.74 -7.73 -1.49
CA PHE A 65 12.36 -7.54 -1.90
C PHE A 65 11.79 -6.27 -1.28
N LEU A 66 10.89 -5.61 -2.01
CA LEU A 66 10.09 -4.50 -1.52
C LEU A 66 8.61 -4.84 -1.71
N SER A 67 7.93 -5.19 -0.63
CA SER A 67 6.51 -5.52 -0.66
C SER A 67 5.67 -4.28 -0.38
N ILE A 68 4.74 -3.97 -1.29
CA ILE A 68 3.83 -2.84 -1.24
C ILE A 68 2.41 -3.41 -1.02
N TYR A 69 1.83 -3.14 0.15
CA TYR A 69 0.53 -3.66 0.54
C TYR A 69 -0.59 -2.69 0.18
N ILE A 70 -1.57 -3.16 -0.56
CA ILE A 70 -2.69 -2.37 -1.06
C ILE A 70 -3.97 -2.72 -0.29
N ALA A 71 -4.56 -1.71 0.35
CA ALA A 71 -5.86 -1.79 1.00
C ALA A 71 -6.94 -1.19 0.10
N GLU A 72 -8.08 -1.88 -0.06
CA GLU A 72 -9.16 -1.43 -0.94
C GLU A 72 -9.72 -0.06 -0.56
N GLU A 73 -9.89 0.18 0.75
CA GLU A 73 -10.42 1.45 1.27
C GLU A 73 -9.36 2.30 1.97
N PHE A 74 -9.32 3.59 1.64
CA PHE A 74 -8.39 4.54 2.25
C PHE A 74 -8.49 4.57 3.78
N LYS A 75 -9.70 4.42 4.32
CA LYS A 75 -9.95 4.43 5.77
C LYS A 75 -9.20 3.34 6.54
N TYR A 76 -8.75 2.29 5.86
CA TYR A 76 -7.98 1.20 6.45
C TYR A 76 -6.47 1.44 6.45
N THR A 77 -5.97 2.47 5.75
CA THR A 77 -4.59 2.95 5.85
C THR A 77 -4.34 3.66 7.19
N THR A 78 -3.09 3.83 7.61
CA THR A 78 -2.76 4.57 8.85
C THR A 78 -3.24 6.01 8.74
N GLN A 79 -3.00 6.65 7.60
CA GLN A 79 -3.46 8.02 7.33
C GLN A 79 -4.98 8.14 7.42
N GLY A 80 -5.72 7.22 6.78
CA GLY A 80 -7.18 7.20 6.84
C GLY A 80 -7.71 6.97 8.25
N ARG A 81 -7.06 6.11 9.04
CA ARG A 81 -7.41 5.89 10.46
C ARG A 81 -7.20 7.14 11.31
N ILE A 82 -6.11 7.88 11.08
CA ILE A 82 -5.84 9.14 11.79
C ILE A 82 -6.92 10.18 11.43
N LEU A 83 -7.20 10.35 10.14
CA LEU A 83 -8.20 11.32 9.67
C LEU A 83 -9.58 11.03 10.29
N ASN A 84 -10.01 9.77 10.31
CA ASN A 84 -11.27 9.38 10.94
C ASN A 84 -11.32 9.69 12.44
N LYS A 85 -10.21 9.50 13.17
CA LYS A 85 -10.14 9.86 14.59
C LYS A 85 -10.22 11.37 14.80
N LEU A 86 -9.59 12.17 13.94
CA LEU A 86 -9.67 13.63 14.01
C LEU A 86 -11.09 14.13 13.76
N SER A 87 -11.76 13.65 12.72
CA SER A 87 -13.15 14.03 12.44
C SER A 87 -14.11 13.63 13.56
N ALA A 88 -13.87 12.49 14.23
CA ALA A 88 -14.66 12.09 15.39
C ALA A 88 -14.43 13.00 16.61
N ILE A 89 -13.23 13.57 16.77
CA ILE A 89 -12.92 14.55 17.82
C ILE A 89 -13.58 15.89 17.50
N GLU A 90 -13.47 16.38 16.26
CA GLU A 90 -14.10 17.63 15.80
C GLU A 90 -15.60 17.62 16.09
N LYS A 91 -16.30 16.54 15.73
CA LYS A 91 -17.73 16.40 15.99
C LYS A 91 -18.08 16.48 17.48
N LYS A 92 -17.26 15.88 18.35
CA LYS A 92 -17.48 15.95 19.82
C LYS A 92 -17.27 17.35 20.36
N ILE A 93 -16.37 18.14 19.77
CA ILE A 93 -16.16 19.53 20.15
C ILE A 93 -17.38 20.36 19.76
N GLU A 94 -17.90 20.17 18.55
CA GLU A 94 -19.13 20.83 18.08
C GLU A 94 -20.35 20.52 18.97
N GLU A 95 -20.46 19.29 19.47
CA GLU A 95 -21.53 18.89 20.40
C GLU A 95 -21.41 19.51 21.80
N LEU A 96 -20.24 20.07 22.16
CA LEU A 96 -19.98 20.72 23.44
C LEU A 96 -20.12 22.25 23.40
N CYS A 97 -20.22 22.85 22.21
CA CYS A 97 -20.38 24.28 21.99
C CYS A 97 -21.85 24.65 21.74
#